data_AF-A0A1E3VIA4-F1
#
_entry.id   AF-A0A1E3VIA4-F1
#
_cell.length_a   1.000
_cell.length_b   1.000
_cell.length_c   1.000
_cell.angle_alpha   90.00
_cell.angle_beta   90.00
_cell.angle_gamma   90.00
#
_symmetry.space_group_name_H-M   'P 1'
#
loop_
_entity.id
_entity.type
_entity.pdbx_description
1 polymer ?
#
loop_
_entity_poly.entity_id
_entity_poly.type
_entity_poly.pdbx_seq_one_letter_code
_entity_poly.pdbx_strand_id
1 'polypeptide(L)'
;MANLITPGNGILYMKVGTHAQETLEDIIKRKSQEIKDTGYGLWGYGGNTCHPASMVQPFAKAFREAGKPIHLCMESMDSKHFAEPLCAAEFSVDGIRWEKIPDAIEVRGSRYALVIDEILEDDFRLPLNMTRVPVGPSAGRLGSRYINGRVDKACLEVLGQPELANIEEPALERQISLVAELKAPYAVFLRNYR
;
A
#
# COMPACT_ATOMS: atom_id res chain seq x y z
N MET A 1 -7.52 5.68 15.25
CA MET A 1 -8.69 5.64 14.34
C MET A 1 -9.58 4.43 14.66
N ALA A 2 -10.79 4.32 14.10
CA ALA A 2 -11.66 3.15 14.27
C ALA A 2 -10.91 1.86 13.87
N ASN A 3 -11.02 0.79 14.69
CA ASN A 3 -10.18 -0.41 14.70
C ASN A 3 -9.83 -0.96 13.29
N LEU A 4 -8.71 -0.52 12.72
CA LEU A 4 -8.17 -1.03 11.44
C LEU A 4 -7.97 -2.55 11.49
N ILE A 5 -7.63 -3.04 12.68
CA ILE A 5 -7.46 -4.46 13.04
C ILE A 5 -8.82 -5.04 13.47
N THR A 6 -9.83 -4.94 12.59
CA THR A 6 -11.11 -5.63 12.77
C THR A 6 -11.12 -6.88 11.88
N PRO A 7 -11.56 -8.04 12.38
CA PRO A 7 -11.69 -9.25 11.56
C PRO A 7 -12.46 -9.02 10.26
N GLY A 8 -11.91 -9.54 9.16
CA GLY A 8 -12.44 -9.37 7.81
C GLY A 8 -12.12 -8.04 7.14
N ASN A 9 -11.33 -7.16 7.76
CA ASN A 9 -10.80 -5.97 7.08
C ASN A 9 -9.65 -6.32 6.14
N GLY A 10 -9.54 -5.55 5.06
CA GLY A 10 -8.41 -5.60 4.13
C GLY A 10 -7.33 -4.61 4.54
N ILE A 11 -6.08 -5.07 4.57
CA ILE A 11 -4.89 -4.26 4.79
C ILE A 11 -3.94 -4.44 3.60
N LEU A 12 -3.50 -3.34 3.01
CA LEU A 12 -2.33 -3.33 2.15
C LEU A 12 -1.15 -2.85 3.00
N TYR A 13 -0.27 -3.76 3.38
CA TYR A 13 0.94 -3.42 4.13
C TYR A 13 2.05 -2.98 3.17
N MET A 14 2.79 -1.93 3.52
CA MET A 14 4.01 -1.51 2.81
C MET A 14 5.10 -1.08 3.77
N LYS A 15 6.36 -1.38 3.44
CA LYS A 15 7.49 -0.65 4.00
C LYS A 15 7.73 0.61 3.19
N VAL A 16 7.86 1.73 3.87
CA VAL A 16 8.08 3.04 3.25
C VAL A 16 9.33 3.66 3.85
N GLY A 17 10.14 4.29 3.03
CA GLY A 17 11.28 5.04 3.51
C GLY A 17 11.52 6.27 2.65
N THR A 18 12.65 6.92 2.89
CA THR A 18 13.07 8.09 2.11
C THR A 18 13.06 7.75 0.62
N HIS A 19 12.16 8.40 -0.11
CA HIS A 19 12.05 8.32 -1.56
C HIS A 19 12.32 9.70 -2.15
N ALA A 20 13.06 9.76 -3.27
CA ALA A 20 13.28 10.98 -4.05
C ALA A 20 13.86 12.20 -3.29
N GLN A 21 14.74 11.96 -2.29
CA GLN A 21 15.41 13.01 -1.48
C GLN A 21 14.46 13.81 -0.56
N GLU A 22 13.24 13.34 -0.33
CA GLU A 22 12.28 13.96 0.58
C GLU A 22 12.23 13.22 1.92
N THR A 23 12.07 13.95 3.03
CA THR A 23 11.73 13.33 4.31
C THR A 23 10.32 12.74 4.25
N LEU A 24 10.01 11.81 5.15
CA LEU A 24 8.65 11.27 5.21
C LEU A 24 7.61 12.36 5.50
N GLU A 25 7.96 13.33 6.36
CA GLU A 25 7.12 14.50 6.67
C GLU A 25 6.84 15.35 5.43
N ASP A 26 7.86 15.62 4.60
CA ASP A 26 7.70 16.35 3.35
C ASP A 26 6.79 15.58 2.36
N ILE A 27 6.97 14.25 2.27
CA ILE A 27 6.13 13.39 1.43
C ILE A 27 4.67 13.46 1.89
N ILE A 28 4.40 13.35 3.20
CA ILE A 28 3.05 13.44 3.75
C ILE A 28 2.43 14.80 3.42
N LYS A 29 3.17 15.89 3.70
CA LYS A 29 2.69 17.26 3.44
C LYS A 29 2.33 17.45 1.97
N ARG A 30 3.19 17.01 1.06
CA ARG A 30 2.93 17.07 -0.39
C ARG A 30 1.73 16.21 -0.77
N LYS A 31 1.67 14.96 -0.33
CA LYS A 31 0.56 14.04 -0.66
C LYS A 31 -0.79 14.55 -0.14
N SER A 32 -0.82 15.12 1.06
CA SER A 32 -2.02 15.77 1.60
C SER A 32 -2.48 16.95 0.74
N GLN A 33 -1.55 17.74 0.21
CA GLN A 33 -1.87 18.84 -0.70
C GLN A 33 -2.36 18.34 -2.07
N GLU A 34 -1.74 17.30 -2.64
CA GLU A 34 -2.19 16.64 -3.88
C GLU A 34 -3.65 16.17 -3.76
N ILE A 35 -3.97 15.50 -2.66
CA ILE A 35 -5.31 15.00 -2.33
C ILE A 35 -6.30 16.17 -2.21
N LYS A 36 -5.91 17.25 -1.51
CA LYS A 36 -6.76 18.43 -1.36
C LYS A 36 -7.09 19.09 -2.70
N ASP A 37 -6.12 19.16 -3.61
CA ASP A 37 -6.28 19.87 -4.89
C ASP A 37 -7.00 19.06 -5.95
N THR A 38 -6.95 17.72 -5.87
CA THR A 38 -7.46 16.83 -6.93
C THR A 38 -8.53 15.84 -6.47
N GLY A 39 -8.72 15.69 -5.16
CA GLY A 39 -9.63 14.73 -4.54
C GLY A 39 -9.07 13.30 -4.42
N TYR A 40 -7.79 13.08 -4.75
CA TYR A 40 -7.08 11.81 -4.55
C TYR A 40 -5.55 11.99 -4.63
N GLY A 41 -4.80 11.00 -4.16
CA GLY A 41 -3.35 10.94 -4.29
C GLY A 41 -2.91 9.68 -5.02
N LEU A 42 -1.71 9.72 -5.62
CA LEU A 42 -1.03 8.55 -6.16
C LEU A 42 0.20 8.20 -5.33
N TRP A 43 0.14 7.07 -4.61
CA TRP A 43 1.27 6.54 -3.84
C TRP A 43 2.07 5.58 -4.71
N GLY A 44 3.22 6.04 -5.21
CA GLY A 44 4.06 5.29 -6.13
C GLY A 44 4.75 4.07 -5.50
N TYR A 45 4.82 2.97 -6.25
CA TYR A 45 5.59 1.78 -5.86
C TYR A 45 6.07 0.98 -7.09
N GLY A 46 6.90 -0.02 -6.83
CA GLY A 46 7.40 -0.97 -7.85
C GLY A 46 7.43 -2.42 -7.37
N GLY A 47 7.93 -3.31 -8.22
CA GLY A 47 8.03 -4.75 -7.94
C GLY A 47 6.74 -5.54 -8.22
N ASN A 48 6.81 -6.86 -8.09
CA ASN A 48 5.77 -7.78 -8.60
C ASN A 48 4.76 -8.28 -7.54
N THR A 49 5.06 -8.15 -6.25
CA THR A 49 4.24 -8.73 -5.16
C THR A 49 2.86 -8.09 -5.00
N CYS A 50 2.70 -6.84 -5.43
CA CYS A 50 1.43 -6.10 -5.40
C CYS A 50 1.11 -5.52 -6.78
N HIS A 51 1.25 -6.34 -7.83
CA HIS A 51 0.90 -5.93 -9.20
C HIS A 51 -0.58 -5.44 -9.29
N PRO A 52 -0.87 -4.32 -9.97
CA PRO A 52 -2.22 -3.73 -9.98
C PRO A 52 -3.32 -4.70 -10.38
N ALA A 53 -3.22 -5.31 -11.57
CA ALA A 53 -4.29 -6.11 -12.15
C ALA A 53 -4.44 -7.53 -11.56
N SER A 54 -3.37 -8.11 -11.02
CA SER A 54 -3.37 -9.51 -10.58
C SER A 54 -3.40 -9.69 -9.07
N MET A 55 -3.12 -8.63 -8.31
CA MET A 55 -3.07 -8.66 -6.85
C MET A 55 -3.98 -7.60 -6.23
N VAL A 56 -3.64 -6.32 -6.40
CA VAL A 56 -4.27 -5.24 -5.62
C VAL A 56 -5.72 -5.00 -6.02
N GLN A 57 -6.01 -4.88 -7.32
CA GLN A 57 -7.38 -4.65 -7.79
C GLN A 57 -8.32 -5.84 -7.47
N PRO A 58 -7.94 -7.12 -7.70
CA PRO A 58 -8.77 -8.25 -7.29
C PRO A 58 -8.99 -8.32 -5.78
N PHE A 59 -7.94 -8.09 -4.98
CA PHE A 59 -8.04 -7.98 -3.52
C PHE A 59 -9.05 -6.91 -3.15
N ALA A 60 -8.84 -5.68 -3.61
CA ALA A 60 -9.69 -4.56 -3.26
C ALA A 60 -11.15 -4.76 -3.65
N LYS A 61 -11.39 -5.32 -4.84
CA LYS A 61 -12.74 -5.64 -5.33
C LYS A 61 -13.49 -6.57 -4.37
N ALA A 62 -12.83 -7.62 -3.87
CA ALA A 62 -13.45 -8.59 -2.96
C ALA A 62 -13.88 -7.95 -1.63
N PHE A 63 -13.04 -7.11 -1.03
CA PHE A 63 -13.37 -6.42 0.23
C PHE A 63 -14.46 -5.37 0.04
N ARG A 64 -14.39 -4.60 -1.06
CA ARG A 64 -15.44 -3.63 -1.40
C ARG A 64 -16.80 -4.31 -1.60
N GLU A 65 -16.84 -5.44 -2.29
CA GLU A 65 -18.09 -6.22 -2.48
C GLU A 65 -18.67 -6.72 -1.15
N ALA A 66 -17.83 -6.93 -0.13
CA ALA A 66 -18.24 -7.23 1.24
C ALA A 66 -18.55 -5.99 2.09
N GLY A 67 -18.52 -4.78 1.52
CA GLY A 67 -18.74 -3.53 2.24
C GLY A 67 -17.63 -3.19 3.24
N LYS A 68 -16.41 -3.69 3.01
CA LYS A 68 -15.24 -3.48 3.86
C LYS A 68 -14.26 -2.49 3.23
N PRO A 69 -13.77 -1.50 3.99
CA PRO A 69 -12.71 -0.61 3.52
C PRO A 69 -11.38 -1.35 3.40
N ILE A 70 -10.44 -0.76 2.65
CA ILE A 70 -9.07 -1.25 2.53
C ILE A 70 -8.13 -0.14 2.95
N HIS A 71 -7.28 -0.44 3.92
CA HIS A 71 -6.32 0.53 4.43
C HIS A 71 -4.91 0.16 3.99
N LEU A 72 -4.19 1.14 3.48
CA LEU A 72 -2.75 1.09 3.33
C LEU A 72 -2.11 1.36 4.70
N CYS A 73 -1.40 0.38 5.25
CA CYS A 73 -0.64 0.51 6.50
C CYS A 73 0.85 0.51 6.19
N MET A 74 1.55 1.56 6.61
CA MET A 74 2.93 1.81 6.22
C MET A 74 3.89 1.74 7.41
N GLU A 75 4.86 0.83 7.34
CA GLU A 75 6.00 0.73 8.26
C GLU A 75 7.14 1.61 7.74
N SER A 76 7.46 2.67 8.49
CA SER A 76 8.62 3.51 8.18
C SER A 76 9.93 2.77 8.36
N MET A 77 10.84 2.95 7.42
CA MET A 77 12.21 2.42 7.47
C MET A 77 13.20 3.40 6.85
N ASP A 78 14.44 3.35 7.31
CA ASP A 78 15.56 4.08 6.68
C ASP A 78 15.98 3.35 5.38
N SER A 79 15.29 3.64 4.28
CA SER A 79 15.65 3.10 2.97
C SER A 79 16.57 4.04 2.21
N LYS A 80 17.65 3.51 1.61
CA LYS A 80 18.56 4.25 0.71
C LYS A 80 18.19 4.06 -0.78
N HIS A 81 16.94 3.71 -1.09
CA HIS A 81 16.53 3.43 -2.47
C HIS A 81 16.22 4.73 -3.21
N PHE A 82 17.17 5.14 -4.06
CA PHE A 82 17.03 6.27 -4.96
C PHE A 82 16.44 5.80 -6.29
N ALA A 83 15.22 6.26 -6.60
CA ALA A 83 14.68 6.23 -7.95
C ALA A 83 14.93 7.58 -8.62
N GLU A 84 15.00 7.60 -9.95
CA GLU A 84 15.06 8.86 -10.69
C GLU A 84 13.86 9.76 -10.33
N PRO A 85 14.07 11.07 -10.10
CA PRO A 85 13.03 11.97 -9.62
C PRO A 85 11.98 12.33 -10.68
N LEU A 86 11.98 11.64 -11.83
CA LEU A 86 11.07 11.90 -12.93
C LEU A 86 9.63 11.55 -12.53
N CYS A 87 8.72 12.51 -12.73
CA CYS A 87 7.30 12.34 -12.46
C CYS A 87 6.66 11.56 -13.62
N ALA A 88 5.82 10.58 -13.29
CA ALA A 88 5.03 9.92 -14.31
C ALA A 88 4.07 10.92 -15.00
N ALA A 89 3.89 10.76 -16.31
CA ALA A 89 3.02 11.63 -17.08
C ALA A 89 1.60 11.07 -17.21
N GLU A 90 1.45 9.74 -17.24
CA GLU A 90 0.18 9.07 -17.48
C GLU A 90 -0.04 7.90 -16.52
N PHE A 91 -1.32 7.62 -16.23
CA PHE A 91 -1.75 6.44 -15.51
C PHE A 91 -2.76 5.61 -16.32
N SER A 92 -2.91 4.34 -15.96
CA SER A 92 -3.91 3.45 -16.55
C SER A 92 -4.45 2.47 -15.53
N VAL A 93 -5.74 2.18 -15.60
CA VAL A 93 -6.37 1.15 -14.75
C VAL A 93 -6.12 -0.26 -15.27
N ASP A 94 -6.12 -0.44 -16.59
CA ASP A 94 -6.07 -1.73 -17.28
C ASP A 94 -4.74 -1.99 -18.01
N GLY A 95 -3.85 -0.99 -18.07
CA GLY A 95 -2.61 -1.02 -18.83
C GLY A 95 -2.79 -0.76 -20.33
N ILE A 96 -4.01 -0.49 -20.79
CA ILE A 96 -4.38 -0.33 -22.21
C ILE A 96 -4.82 1.10 -22.48
N ARG A 97 -5.73 1.64 -21.68
CA ARG A 97 -6.24 3.01 -21.79
C ARG A 97 -5.50 3.91 -20.82
N TRP A 98 -4.89 4.96 -21.35
CA TRP A 98 -4.01 5.84 -20.59
C TRP A 98 -4.60 7.23 -20.50
N GLU A 99 -4.48 7.80 -19.31
CA GLU A 99 -5.00 9.11 -18.96
C GLU A 99 -3.86 9.96 -18.40
N LYS A 100 -3.92 11.27 -18.66
CA LYS A 100 -2.92 12.21 -18.13
C LYS A 100 -3.06 12.29 -16.61
N ILE A 101 -1.94 12.20 -15.89
CA ILE A 101 -1.91 12.48 -14.45
C ILE A 101 -2.09 13.99 -14.26
N PRO A 102 -3.01 14.46 -13.38
CA PRO A 102 -3.17 15.87 -13.08
C PRO A 102 -1.85 16.52 -12.70
N ASP A 103 -1.63 17.77 -13.13
CA ASP A 103 -0.31 18.37 -12.98
C ASP A 103 0.11 18.55 -11.51
N ALA A 104 -0.88 18.67 -10.61
CA ALA A 104 -0.70 18.73 -9.17
C ALA A 104 -0.19 17.43 -8.53
N ILE A 105 -0.40 16.26 -9.14
CA ILE A 105 0.02 14.96 -8.57
C ILE A 105 1.45 14.63 -9.01
N GLU A 106 2.33 14.45 -8.02
CA GLU A 106 3.72 14.06 -8.25
C GLU A 106 3.97 12.62 -7.78
N VAL A 107 4.02 11.71 -8.75
CA VAL A 107 4.43 10.32 -8.52
C VAL A 107 5.75 10.05 -9.24
N ARG A 108 6.81 9.88 -8.45
CA ARG A 108 8.19 9.84 -8.94
C ARG A 108 8.72 8.41 -9.00
N GLY A 109 9.50 8.09 -10.04
CA GLY A 109 10.34 6.88 -10.11
C GLY A 109 9.60 5.55 -9.89
N SER A 110 8.30 5.50 -10.18
CA SER A 110 7.42 4.38 -9.84
C SER A 110 6.79 3.78 -11.09
N ARG A 111 6.59 2.46 -11.07
CA ARG A 111 5.93 1.73 -12.17
C ARG A 111 4.42 1.62 -11.98
N TYR A 112 3.99 1.60 -10.73
CA TYR A 112 2.59 1.50 -10.31
C TYR A 112 2.31 2.55 -9.25
N ALA A 113 1.04 2.84 -9.01
CA ALA A 113 0.62 3.63 -7.86
C ALA A 113 -0.63 3.06 -7.21
N LEU A 114 -0.74 3.23 -5.89
CA LEU A 114 -2.01 3.10 -5.17
C LEU A 114 -2.77 4.41 -5.25
N VAL A 115 -4.10 4.33 -5.34
CA VAL A 115 -4.98 5.49 -5.32
C VAL A 115 -5.48 5.66 -3.90
N ILE A 116 -5.11 6.77 -3.26
CA ILE A 116 -5.41 7.06 -1.85
C ILE A 116 -6.37 8.25 -1.74
N ASP A 117 -7.31 8.18 -0.80
CA ASP A 117 -8.27 9.28 -0.54
C ASP A 117 -7.79 10.23 0.55
N GLU A 118 -7.00 9.72 1.50
CA GLU A 118 -6.42 10.48 2.59
C GLU A 118 -5.11 9.83 3.03
N ILE A 119 -4.24 10.59 3.70
CA ILE A 119 -3.05 10.08 4.36
C ILE A 119 -2.95 10.70 5.75
N LEU A 120 -2.73 9.86 6.75
CA LEU A 120 -2.74 10.23 8.15
C LEU A 120 -1.58 9.57 8.88
N GLU A 121 -1.02 10.28 9.85
CA GLU A 121 -0.12 9.69 10.83
C GLU A 121 -0.93 8.87 11.84
N ASP A 122 -0.44 7.68 12.16
CA ASP A 122 -0.99 6.81 13.20
C ASP A 122 0.14 6.00 13.83
N ASP A 123 0.05 5.69 15.12
CA ASP A 123 1.07 4.94 15.86
C ASP A 123 0.43 3.70 16.48
N PHE A 124 0.57 2.56 15.78
CA PHE A 124 0.08 1.28 16.28
C PHE A 124 0.89 0.11 15.76
N ARG A 125 0.71 -1.04 16.41
CA ARG A 125 1.32 -2.31 16.02
C ARG A 125 0.35 -3.18 15.26
N LEU A 126 0.72 -3.58 14.05
CA LEU A 126 -0.02 -4.53 13.22
C LEU A 126 0.34 -5.97 13.60
N PRO A 127 -0.58 -6.77 14.20
CA PRO A 127 -0.33 -8.16 14.56
C PRO A 127 -0.37 -9.06 13.32
N LEU A 128 0.80 -9.41 12.79
CA LEU A 128 0.96 -10.21 11.57
C LEU A 128 0.49 -11.66 11.73
N ASN A 129 0.46 -12.20 12.94
CA ASN A 129 -0.12 -13.51 13.25
C ASN A 129 -1.65 -13.52 13.26
N MET A 130 -2.29 -12.35 13.16
CA MET A 130 -3.73 -12.19 12.92
C MET A 130 -4.01 -11.77 11.48
N THR A 131 -3.10 -12.06 10.55
CA THR A 131 -3.31 -11.73 9.14
C THR A 131 -2.95 -12.88 8.22
N ARG A 132 -3.60 -12.96 7.06
CA ARG A 132 -3.26 -13.91 6.00
C ARG A 132 -3.23 -13.24 4.64
N VAL A 133 -2.50 -13.81 3.70
CA VAL A 133 -2.58 -13.41 2.29
C VAL A 133 -3.88 -13.99 1.69
N PRO A 134 -4.81 -13.17 1.19
CA PRO A 134 -6.08 -13.68 0.66
C PRO A 134 -6.06 -13.96 -0.84
N VAL A 135 -5.10 -13.40 -1.59
CA VAL A 135 -5.06 -13.46 -3.06
C VAL A 135 -3.66 -13.82 -3.58
N GLY A 136 -3.61 -14.42 -4.78
CA GLY A 136 -2.37 -14.68 -5.52
C GLY A 136 -1.66 -15.97 -5.15
N PRO A 137 -0.43 -16.19 -5.67
CA PRO A 137 0.29 -17.47 -5.52
C PRO A 137 0.64 -17.85 -4.08
N SER A 138 0.63 -16.88 -3.15
CA SER A 138 0.89 -17.09 -1.73
C SER A 138 -0.39 -17.08 -0.87
N ALA A 139 -1.57 -17.19 -1.48
CA ALA A 139 -2.84 -17.21 -0.76
C ALA A 139 -2.86 -18.28 0.34
N GLY A 140 -3.43 -17.93 1.49
CA GLY A 140 -3.46 -18.76 2.70
C GLY A 140 -2.20 -18.67 3.56
N ARG A 141 -1.11 -18.04 3.09
CA ARG A 141 0.10 -17.87 3.91
C ARG A 141 -0.14 -16.85 5.02
N LEU A 142 0.23 -17.22 6.25
CA LEU A 142 0.21 -16.33 7.41
C LEU A 142 1.07 -15.08 7.17
N GLY A 143 0.56 -13.90 7.53
CA GLY A 143 1.22 -12.62 7.27
C GLY A 143 2.60 -12.54 7.90
N SER A 144 2.77 -13.09 9.11
CA SER A 144 4.09 -13.16 9.78
C SER A 144 5.10 -13.98 8.96
N ARG A 145 4.69 -15.08 8.33
CA ARG A 145 5.57 -15.89 7.47
C ARG A 145 5.81 -15.25 6.11
N TYR A 146 4.87 -14.43 5.63
CA TYR A 146 4.97 -13.78 4.33
C TYR A 146 5.89 -12.54 4.40
N ILE A 147 5.61 -11.61 5.31
CA ILE A 147 6.36 -10.35 5.46
C ILE A 147 7.80 -10.60 5.92
N ASN A 148 8.01 -11.53 6.87
CA ASN A 148 9.37 -11.86 7.33
C ASN A 148 10.22 -12.55 6.25
N GLY A 149 9.60 -13.04 5.17
CA GLY A 149 10.29 -13.51 3.96
C GLY A 149 10.91 -12.41 3.10
N ARG A 150 11.19 -11.22 3.66
CA ARG A 150 11.75 -10.02 3.00
C ARG A 150 10.82 -9.38 1.98
N VAL A 151 9.51 -9.55 2.13
CA VAL A 151 8.52 -8.84 1.32
C VAL A 151 8.32 -7.44 1.90
N ASP A 152 8.31 -6.44 1.03
CA ASP A 152 8.10 -5.02 1.36
C ASP A 152 6.65 -4.56 1.16
N LYS A 153 5.79 -5.40 0.55
CA LYS A 153 4.39 -5.08 0.22
C LYS A 153 3.52 -6.33 0.28
N ALA A 154 2.36 -6.26 0.94
CA ALA A 154 1.45 -7.39 1.02
C ALA A 154 -0.01 -6.96 1.03
N CYS A 155 -0.87 -7.67 0.29
CA CYS A 155 -2.31 -7.66 0.54
C CYS A 155 -2.62 -8.67 1.65
N LEU A 156 -3.30 -8.23 2.69
CA LEU A 156 -3.58 -8.98 3.90
C LEU A 156 -5.05 -8.87 4.28
N GLU A 157 -5.58 -9.96 4.83
CA GLU A 157 -6.88 -10.02 5.49
C GLU A 157 -6.66 -10.17 6.99
N VAL A 158 -7.40 -9.42 7.81
CA VAL A 158 -7.38 -9.55 9.28
C VAL A 158 -8.24 -10.73 9.72
N LEU A 159 -7.70 -11.61 10.56
CA LEU A 159 -8.36 -12.80 11.10
C LEU A 159 -9.09 -12.53 12.41
N GLY A 160 -10.07 -13.38 12.73
CA GLY A 160 -10.81 -13.33 14.00
C GLY A 160 -9.99 -13.68 15.24
N GLN A 161 -8.89 -14.41 15.05
CA GLN A 161 -8.03 -14.87 16.14
C GLN A 161 -6.59 -15.02 15.64
N PRO A 162 -5.58 -14.89 16.52
CA PRO A 162 -4.20 -15.19 16.17
C PRO A 162 -4.00 -16.65 15.80
N GLU A 163 -3.22 -16.91 14.76
CA GLU A 163 -2.72 -18.26 14.48
C GLU A 163 -1.40 -18.50 15.20
N LEU A 164 -1.33 -19.58 15.98
CA LEU A 164 -0.10 -20.05 16.58
C LEU A 164 0.81 -20.58 15.49
N ALA A 165 2.01 -20.03 15.40
CA ALA A 165 3.03 -20.52 14.51
C ALA A 165 4.18 -21.07 15.35
N ASN A 166 4.54 -22.35 15.12
CA ASN A 166 5.75 -22.96 15.69
C ASN A 166 6.99 -22.34 15.03
N ILE A 167 7.31 -21.10 15.39
CA ILE A 167 8.45 -20.38 14.82
C ILE A 167 9.26 -19.80 15.97
N GLU A 168 10.57 -20.04 15.96
CA GLU A 168 11.54 -19.34 16.79
C GLU A 168 11.58 -17.87 16.33
N GLU A 169 11.00 -16.98 17.13
CA GLU A 169 11.15 -15.51 17.13
C GLU A 169 11.07 -14.74 15.78
N PRO A 170 10.07 -14.92 14.90
CA PRO A 170 9.78 -13.89 13.91
C PRO A 170 9.09 -12.70 14.58
N ALA A 171 9.38 -11.48 14.13
CA ALA A 171 8.59 -10.30 14.49
C ALA A 171 7.11 -10.56 14.14
N LEU A 172 6.29 -10.74 15.17
CA LEU A 172 4.85 -11.00 15.04
C LEU A 172 4.07 -9.69 14.85
N GLU A 173 4.69 -8.56 15.10
CA GLU A 173 4.10 -7.23 15.03
C GLU A 173 4.97 -6.33 14.15
N ARG A 174 4.33 -5.40 13.43
CA ARG A 174 5.01 -4.32 12.70
C ARG A 174 4.54 -2.97 13.21
N GLN A 175 5.49 -2.08 13.47
CA GLN A 175 5.18 -0.70 13.81
C GLN A 175 4.66 0.01 12.55
N ILE A 176 3.44 0.53 12.63
CA ILE A 176 2.83 1.36 11.59
C ILE A 176 2.92 2.80 12.06
N SER A 177 3.33 3.69 11.14
CA SER A 177 3.46 5.13 11.39
C SER A 177 2.54 5.96 10.48
N LEU A 178 2.05 5.37 9.40
CA LEU A 178 1.17 6.04 8.44
C LEU A 178 0.07 5.10 7.95
N VAL A 179 -1.10 5.69 7.74
CA VAL A 179 -2.27 5.01 7.22
C VAL A 179 -2.89 5.84 6.10
N ALA A 180 -3.43 5.17 5.09
CA ALA A 180 -4.25 5.80 4.05
C ALA A 180 -5.42 4.89 3.69
N GLU A 181 -6.59 5.45 3.41
CA GLU A 181 -7.69 4.67 2.82
C GLU A 181 -7.49 4.57 1.29
N LEU A 182 -7.62 3.35 0.75
CA LEU A 182 -7.56 3.13 -0.70
C LEU A 182 -8.91 3.41 -1.35
N LYS A 183 -8.88 4.13 -2.47
CA LYS A 183 -10.07 4.45 -3.28
C LYS A 183 -10.00 3.77 -4.63
N ALA A 184 -11.15 3.43 -5.21
CA ALA A 184 -11.20 2.93 -6.58
C ALA A 184 -10.48 3.91 -7.55
N PRO A 185 -9.67 3.41 -8.51
CA PRO A 185 -9.44 2.02 -8.92
C PRO A 185 -8.42 1.22 -8.07
N TYR A 186 -8.04 1.72 -6.90
CA TYR A 186 -7.15 1.12 -5.88
C TYR A 186 -5.68 1.04 -6.26
N ALA A 187 -5.39 0.56 -7.46
CA ALA A 187 -4.05 0.56 -8.03
C ALA A 187 -4.09 0.84 -9.53
N VAL A 188 -3.05 1.49 -10.04
CA VAL A 188 -2.90 1.89 -11.44
C VAL A 188 -1.50 1.61 -11.94
N PHE A 189 -1.38 1.44 -13.25
CA PHE A 189 -0.13 1.44 -13.99
C PHE A 189 0.33 2.87 -14.25
N LEU A 190 1.64 3.11 -14.26
CA LEU A 190 2.25 4.39 -14.58
C LEU A 190 3.15 4.23 -15.81
N ARG A 191 3.23 5.27 -16.65
CA ARG A 191 4.19 5.34 -17.75
C ARG A 191 4.55 6.78 -18.10
N ASN A 192 5.58 6.88 -18.95
CA ASN A 192 6.12 8.14 -19.47
C ASN A 192 6.57 9.09 -18.37
N TYR A 193 7.27 10.15 -18.76
CA TYR A 193 7.81 11.12 -17.81
C TYR A 193 7.50 12.54 -18.28
N ARG A 194 7.35 13.45 -17.31
CA ARG A 194 7.21 14.89 -17.51
C ARG A 194 8.12 15.65 -16.57
#